data_AF-A0A0P9EL10-F1
#
_entry.id   AF-A0A0P9EL10-F1
#
_cell.length_a   1.000
_cell.length_b   1.000
_cell.length_c   1.000
_cell.angle_alpha   90.00
_cell.angle_beta   90.00
_cell.angle_gamma   90.00
#
_symmetry.space_group_name_H-M   'P 1'
#
loop_
_entity.id
_entity.type
_entity.pdbx_description
1 polymer ?
#
loop_
_entity_poly.entity_id
_entity_poly.type
_entity_poly.pdbx_seq_one_letter_code
_entity_poly.pdbx_strand_id
1 'polypeptide(L)'
;MRTAFSLAALLAFVFALVSVDQAAAKFSQGNIDLTRDWTLQYSTAKFSTTEAFCKKFRSACVNYVGPIGVYGSHHQLDCVFSDANGNPLQPGPRIHAFCGGLAKNPDGTWTNGGAVTDYTKQLVKKSFSSTVSVKGGPISLAECTAFKKKHPNVTCSA
;
A
#
# COMPACT_ATOMS: atom_id res chain seq x y z
N MET A 1 49.44 -57.38 -17.26
CA MET A 1 48.37 -57.69 -18.23
C MET A 1 47.10 -58.03 -17.44
N ARG A 2 46.18 -57.07 -17.33
CA ARG A 2 44.75 -57.23 -16.99
C ARG A 2 44.09 -55.88 -17.26
N THR A 3 43.31 -55.84 -18.32
CA THR A 3 42.36 -54.80 -18.69
C THR A 3 41.21 -54.73 -17.70
N ALA A 4 40.78 -53.53 -17.35
CA ALA A 4 39.38 -53.26 -17.02
C ALA A 4 39.06 -51.81 -17.42
N PHE A 5 38.30 -51.67 -18.51
CA PHE A 5 37.62 -50.44 -18.89
C PHE A 5 36.52 -50.16 -17.86
N SER A 6 36.45 -48.92 -17.36
CA SER A 6 35.25 -48.45 -16.65
C SER A 6 34.54 -47.43 -17.53
N LEU A 7 33.40 -47.87 -18.07
CA LEU A 7 32.44 -47.06 -18.80
C LEU A 7 31.39 -46.55 -17.79
N ALA A 8 30.85 -45.37 -18.08
CA ALA A 8 29.67 -44.74 -17.44
C ALA A 8 29.93 -44.05 -16.08
N ALA A 9 29.40 -42.86 -15.78
CA ALA A 9 28.36 -42.09 -16.45
C ALA A 9 28.55 -40.59 -16.18
N LEU A 10 28.20 -39.80 -17.20
CA LEU A 10 27.96 -38.37 -17.15
C LEU A 10 27.06 -38.01 -15.96
N LEU A 11 27.50 -37.04 -15.15
CA LEU A 11 26.62 -36.20 -14.34
C LEU A 11 27.08 -34.75 -14.49
N ALA A 12 26.76 -34.17 -15.66
CA ALA A 12 26.77 -32.73 -15.83
C ALA A 12 25.55 -32.17 -15.08
N PHE A 13 25.77 -31.75 -13.83
CA PHE A 13 24.81 -30.94 -13.09
C PHE A 13 24.70 -29.56 -13.75
N VAL A 14 23.79 -29.43 -14.71
CA VAL A 14 23.33 -28.13 -15.19
C VAL A 14 22.48 -27.53 -14.07
N PHE A 15 23.12 -26.73 -13.20
CA PHE A 15 22.40 -25.78 -12.38
C PHE A 15 21.82 -24.70 -13.30
N ALA A 16 20.64 -24.97 -13.86
CA ALA A 16 19.79 -23.91 -14.36
C ALA A 16 19.42 -23.06 -13.14
N LEU A 17 20.14 -21.95 -12.96
CA LEU A 17 19.67 -20.80 -12.20
C LEU A 17 18.35 -20.38 -12.86
N VAL A 18 17.25 -20.94 -12.37
CA VAL A 18 15.95 -20.31 -12.46
C VAL A 18 16.11 -19.01 -11.67
N SER A 19 16.55 -17.96 -12.37
CA SER A 19 16.19 -16.60 -12.04
C SER A 19 14.67 -16.58 -12.05
N VAL A 20 14.08 -16.92 -10.91
CA VAL A 20 12.69 -16.59 -10.65
C VAL A 20 12.70 -15.08 -10.63
N ASP A 21 12.42 -14.48 -11.79
CA ASP A 21 11.92 -13.13 -11.86
C ASP A 21 10.68 -13.12 -10.96
N GLN A 22 10.89 -12.81 -9.68
CA GLN A 22 9.87 -12.29 -8.83
C GLN A 22 9.45 -11.00 -9.52
N ALA A 23 8.53 -11.12 -10.47
CA ALA A 23 7.75 -10.03 -10.99
C ALA A 23 7.32 -9.26 -9.75
N ALA A 24 7.96 -8.11 -9.52
CA ALA A 24 7.77 -7.34 -8.31
C ALA A 24 6.27 -7.07 -8.22
N ALA A 25 5.60 -7.77 -7.30
CA ALA A 25 4.16 -7.67 -7.16
C ALA A 25 3.84 -6.18 -7.01
N LYS A 26 3.18 -5.59 -8.02
CA LYS A 26 2.96 -4.15 -8.07
C LYS A 26 2.20 -3.75 -6.81
N PHE A 27 2.74 -2.77 -6.10
CA PHE A 27 2.08 -2.16 -4.95
C PHE A 27 0.72 -1.62 -5.39
N SER A 28 -0.39 -2.17 -4.86
CA SER A 28 -1.70 -1.59 -5.09
C SER A 28 -1.77 -0.24 -4.37
N GLN A 29 -1.98 0.83 -5.12
CA GLN A 29 -1.93 2.21 -4.63
C GLN A 29 -3.29 2.73 -4.11
N GLY A 30 -4.38 2.03 -4.43
CA GLY A 30 -5.74 2.52 -4.21
C GLY A 30 -6.13 3.61 -5.21
N ASN A 31 -7.10 4.45 -4.84
CA ASN A 31 -7.54 5.61 -5.62
C ASN A 31 -7.50 6.86 -4.74
N ILE A 32 -7.17 8.02 -5.31
CA ILE A 32 -7.33 9.29 -4.61
C ILE A 32 -8.83 9.55 -4.46
N ASP A 33 -9.35 9.49 -3.25
CA ASP A 33 -10.78 9.63 -2.98
C ASP A 33 -11.03 10.73 -1.95
N LEU A 34 -11.39 11.92 -2.41
CA LEU A 34 -11.40 13.10 -1.53
C LEU A 34 -12.52 13.05 -0.49
N THR A 35 -13.54 12.20 -0.66
CA THR A 35 -14.59 12.02 0.35
C THR A 35 -14.18 11.09 1.49
N ARG A 36 -13.01 10.44 1.37
CA ARG A 36 -12.47 9.51 2.38
C ARG A 36 -11.04 9.82 2.83
N ASP A 37 -10.21 10.31 1.92
CA ASP A 37 -8.78 10.46 2.14
C ASP A 37 -8.46 11.69 2.98
N TRP A 38 -7.56 11.51 3.94
CA TRP A 38 -7.02 12.62 4.73
C TRP A 38 -5.89 13.30 3.98
N THR A 39 -5.81 14.62 4.11
CA THR A 39 -4.62 15.36 3.69
C THR A 39 -3.53 15.20 4.74
N LEU A 40 -2.48 14.46 4.40
CA LEU A 40 -1.31 14.23 5.22
C LEU A 40 -0.12 15.04 4.67
N GLN A 41 0.71 15.56 5.55
CA GLN A 41 1.99 16.17 5.19
C GLN A 41 3.12 15.44 5.90
N TYR A 42 3.94 14.72 5.13
CA TYR A 42 5.11 14.02 5.65
C TYR A 42 6.35 14.93 5.70
N SER A 43 7.32 14.56 6.53
CA SER A 43 8.61 15.23 6.64
C SER A 43 9.52 14.78 5.50
N THR A 44 9.99 15.73 4.68
CA THR A 44 10.94 15.46 3.60
C THR A 44 12.32 15.07 4.10
N ALA A 45 12.67 15.42 5.34
CA ALA A 45 13.87 14.93 6.01
C ALA A 45 13.79 13.43 6.34
N LYS A 46 12.58 12.88 6.46
CA LYS A 46 12.36 11.45 6.71
C LYS A 46 12.06 10.65 5.45
N PHE A 47 11.30 11.23 4.53
CA PHE A 47 10.85 10.57 3.30
C PHE A 47 11.22 11.44 2.11
N SER A 48 12.15 10.97 1.29
CA SER A 48 12.63 11.71 0.11
C SER A 48 11.65 11.73 -1.05
N THR A 49 10.69 10.80 -1.10
CA THR A 49 9.67 10.70 -2.15
C THR A 49 8.31 10.30 -1.59
N THR A 50 7.24 10.64 -2.32
CA THR A 50 5.88 10.18 -2.01
C THR A 50 5.78 8.66 -2.05
N GLU A 51 6.48 8.00 -2.98
CA GLU A 51 6.55 6.53 -3.04
C GLU A 51 7.14 5.93 -1.75
N ALA A 52 8.26 6.46 -1.26
CA ALA A 52 8.89 5.99 -0.04
C ALA A 52 7.96 6.17 1.17
N PHE A 53 7.28 7.31 1.24
CA PHE A 53 6.25 7.53 2.25
C PHE A 53 5.10 6.53 2.13
N CYS A 54 4.51 6.37 0.95
CA CYS A 54 3.36 5.49 0.73
C CYS A 54 3.66 4.02 1.01
N LYS A 55 4.86 3.54 0.65
CA LYS A 55 5.33 2.19 1.02
C LYS A 55 5.38 2.01 2.53
N LYS A 56 5.91 3.00 3.26
CA LYS A 56 5.99 2.95 4.74
C LYS A 56 4.63 3.08 5.39
N PHE A 57 3.79 4.00 4.91
CA PHE A 57 2.42 4.19 5.37
C PHE A 57 1.60 2.92 5.21
N ARG A 58 1.70 2.24 4.05
CA ARG A 58 1.02 0.97 3.81
C ARG A 58 1.44 -0.11 4.79
N SER A 59 2.74 -0.31 4.94
CA SER A 59 3.27 -1.31 5.88
C SER A 59 2.77 -1.04 7.31
N ALA A 60 2.77 0.22 7.73
CA ALA A 60 2.26 0.60 9.04
C ALA A 60 0.75 0.36 9.16
N CYS A 61 -0.04 0.65 8.12
CA CYS A 61 -1.47 0.39 8.08
C CYS A 61 -1.78 -1.10 8.22
N VAL A 62 -1.14 -1.95 7.39
CA VAL A 62 -1.32 -3.42 7.47
C VAL A 62 -0.94 -3.95 8.85
N ASN A 63 0.18 -3.48 9.42
CA ASN A 63 0.59 -3.88 10.77
C ASN A 63 -0.39 -3.42 11.86
N TYR A 64 -1.05 -2.26 11.67
CA TYR A 64 -2.00 -1.72 12.62
C TYR A 64 -3.35 -2.44 12.55
N VAL A 65 -3.84 -2.70 11.34
CA VAL A 65 -5.21 -3.20 11.12
C VAL A 65 -5.28 -4.73 11.05
N GLY A 66 -4.23 -5.41 10.58
CA GLY A 66 -4.17 -6.87 10.43
C GLY A 66 -3.64 -7.31 9.05
N PRO A 67 -3.19 -8.57 8.89
CA PRO A 67 -2.65 -9.07 7.62
C PRO A 67 -3.72 -9.32 6.54
N ILE A 68 -3.36 -9.07 5.28
CA ILE A 68 -4.20 -9.36 4.09
C ILE A 68 -4.51 -10.86 4.01
N GLY A 69 -5.77 -11.22 3.78
CA GLY A 69 -6.17 -12.56 3.35
C GLY A 69 -6.24 -13.64 4.43
N VAL A 70 -5.71 -13.40 5.65
CA VAL A 70 -5.88 -14.30 6.78
C VAL A 70 -6.95 -13.71 7.70
N TYR A 71 -8.12 -14.35 7.77
CA TYR A 71 -9.29 -13.93 8.57
C TYR A 71 -10.08 -12.69 8.10
N GLY A 72 -9.88 -12.25 6.84
CA GLY A 72 -10.79 -11.27 6.23
C GLY A 72 -10.55 -9.81 6.57
N SER A 73 -9.37 -9.42 7.11
CA SER A 73 -9.04 -8.00 7.20
C SER A 73 -8.92 -7.40 5.78
N HIS A 74 -9.99 -6.74 5.34
CA HIS A 74 -10.01 -5.97 4.10
C HIS A 74 -9.34 -4.63 4.38
N HIS A 75 -8.35 -4.25 3.58
CA HIS A 75 -7.77 -2.92 3.61
C HIS A 75 -8.23 -2.15 2.38
N GLN A 76 -9.02 -1.11 2.62
CA GLN A 76 -9.12 -0.05 1.64
C GLN A 76 -7.98 0.91 1.96
N LEU A 77 -6.96 0.89 1.12
CA LEU A 77 -5.73 1.60 1.37
C LEU A 77 -5.39 2.44 0.18
N ASP A 78 -5.38 3.75 0.41
CA ASP A 78 -5.10 4.73 -0.61
C ASP A 78 -3.83 5.48 -0.22
N CYS A 79 -2.83 5.38 -1.07
CA CYS A 79 -1.65 6.22 -1.05
C CYS A 79 -1.05 6.18 -2.45
N VAL A 80 -1.60 7.02 -3.32
CA VAL A 80 -1.30 7.04 -4.75
C VAL A 80 -0.16 8.01 -5.02
N PHE A 81 0.98 7.49 -5.45
CA PHE A 81 2.15 8.29 -5.79
C PHE A 81 2.38 8.42 -7.30
N SER A 82 1.96 7.44 -8.12
CA SER A 82 2.10 7.49 -9.58
C SER A 82 0.96 6.84 -10.34
N ASP A 83 0.79 7.21 -11.60
CA ASP A 83 -0.11 6.53 -12.55
C ASP A 83 0.48 5.20 -13.05
N ALA A 84 -0.21 4.53 -13.96
CA ALA A 84 0.21 3.26 -14.56
C ALA A 84 1.51 3.36 -15.39
N ASN A 85 1.85 4.56 -15.85
CA ASN A 85 3.05 4.88 -16.62
C ASN A 85 4.21 5.39 -15.75
N GLY A 86 3.99 5.50 -14.43
CA GLY A 86 4.98 6.01 -13.49
C GLY A 86 5.02 7.53 -13.36
N ASN A 87 4.09 8.26 -13.98
CA ASN A 87 4.01 9.71 -13.81
C ASN A 87 3.53 10.04 -12.39
N PRO A 88 4.17 10.98 -11.68
CA PRO A 88 3.74 11.37 -10.34
C PRO A 88 2.29 11.89 -10.34
N LEU A 89 1.44 11.33 -9.49
CA LEU A 89 0.06 11.81 -9.27
C LEU A 89 -0.05 12.71 -8.04
N GLN A 90 0.82 12.49 -7.05
CA GLN A 90 0.88 13.31 -5.84
C GLN A 90 2.35 13.67 -5.54
N PRO A 91 2.85 14.82 -6.03
CA PRO A 91 4.27 15.17 -5.94
C PRO A 91 4.77 15.36 -4.49
N GLY A 92 3.87 15.45 -3.51
CA GLY A 92 4.21 15.57 -2.10
C GLY A 92 4.79 16.93 -1.71
N PRO A 93 5.16 17.13 -0.43
CA PRO A 93 4.97 16.20 0.68
C PRO A 93 3.55 16.19 1.26
N ARG A 94 2.68 17.09 0.78
CA ARG A 94 1.25 17.12 1.14
C ARG A 94 0.47 16.27 0.15
N ILE A 95 -0.12 15.18 0.63
CA ILE A 95 -0.82 14.19 -0.19
C ILE A 95 -2.12 13.74 0.48
N HIS A 96 -2.99 13.11 -0.29
CA HIS A 96 -4.15 12.36 0.16
C HIS A 96 -3.78 10.90 0.41
N ALA A 97 -4.18 10.39 1.56
CA ALA A 97 -4.01 8.99 1.92
C ALA A 97 -5.09 8.52 2.90
N PHE A 98 -5.33 7.22 2.89
CA PHE A 98 -6.31 6.56 3.73
C PHE A 98 -5.81 5.20 4.21
N CYS A 99 -5.99 4.92 5.49
CA CYS A 99 -5.80 3.61 6.09
C CYS A 99 -7.14 3.10 6.60
N GLY A 100 -7.82 2.35 5.75
CA GLY A 100 -9.04 1.65 6.13
C GLY A 100 -8.78 0.19 6.45
N GLY A 101 -9.55 -0.33 7.40
CA GLY A 101 -9.86 -1.74 7.38
C GLY A 101 -10.85 -2.13 8.45
N LEU A 102 -11.03 -3.44 8.63
CA LEU A 102 -12.10 -3.94 9.49
C LEU A 102 -11.77 -3.74 10.97
N ALA A 103 -12.80 -3.39 11.74
CA ALA A 103 -12.70 -3.34 13.19
C ALA A 103 -12.41 -4.74 13.75
N LYS A 104 -11.48 -4.80 14.69
CA LYS A 104 -11.10 -6.05 15.36
C LYS A 104 -12.16 -6.38 16.42
N ASN A 105 -12.61 -7.63 16.43
CA ASN A 105 -13.50 -8.16 17.45
C ASN A 105 -12.76 -8.23 18.82
N PRO A 106 -13.49 -8.29 19.95
CA PRO A 106 -12.87 -8.40 21.28
C PRO A 106 -11.96 -9.62 21.46
N ASP A 107 -12.25 -10.72 20.76
CA ASP A 107 -11.45 -11.95 20.73
C ASP A 107 -10.20 -11.86 19.85
N GLY A 108 -10.00 -10.72 19.18
CA GLY A 108 -8.87 -10.47 18.30
C GLY A 108 -9.05 -10.99 16.87
N THR A 109 -10.24 -11.44 16.47
CA THR A 109 -10.56 -11.83 15.10
C THR A 109 -11.13 -10.66 14.28
N TRP A 110 -11.43 -10.90 13.01
CA TRP A 110 -12.16 -9.98 12.15
C TRP A 110 -13.39 -10.67 11.57
N THR A 111 -14.48 -9.93 11.44
CA THR A 111 -15.68 -10.40 10.76
C THR A 111 -15.60 -10.02 9.28
N ASN A 112 -15.48 -11.00 8.40
CA ASN A 112 -15.43 -10.76 6.96
C ASN A 112 -16.70 -10.04 6.48
N GLY A 113 -16.55 -9.12 5.52
CA GLY A 113 -17.66 -8.31 5.00
C GLY A 113 -18.14 -7.20 5.94
N GLY A 114 -17.44 -6.96 7.06
CA GLY A 114 -17.72 -5.83 7.94
C GLY A 114 -17.47 -4.47 7.27
N ALA A 115 -17.97 -3.41 7.91
CA ALA A 115 -17.70 -2.05 7.45
C ALA A 115 -16.21 -1.69 7.59
N VAL A 116 -15.67 -1.02 6.57
CA VAL A 116 -14.33 -0.45 6.61
C VAL A 116 -14.32 0.73 7.59
N THR A 117 -13.49 0.63 8.63
CA THR A 117 -13.25 1.69 9.59
C THR A 117 -12.02 2.49 9.18
N ASP A 118 -12.10 3.82 9.31
CA ASP A 118 -10.98 4.72 9.11
C ASP A 118 -10.04 4.71 10.33
N TYR A 119 -8.78 4.32 10.09
CA TYR A 119 -7.71 4.32 11.07
C TYR A 119 -6.61 5.33 10.76
N THR A 120 -6.80 6.22 9.79
CA THR A 120 -5.75 7.11 9.25
C THR A 120 -5.14 7.98 10.34
N LYS A 121 -5.97 8.68 11.13
CA LYS A 121 -5.49 9.55 12.21
C LYS A 121 -4.80 8.76 13.33
N GLN A 122 -5.36 7.62 13.70
CA GLN A 122 -4.82 6.74 14.74
C GLN A 122 -3.46 6.19 14.33
N LEU A 123 -3.33 5.76 13.07
CA LEU A 123 -2.08 5.32 12.49
C LEU A 123 -1.03 6.43 12.48
N VAL A 124 -1.40 7.64 12.02
CA VAL A 124 -0.49 8.80 12.03
C VAL A 124 -0.02 9.10 13.45
N LYS A 125 -0.94 9.16 14.42
CA LYS A 125 -0.60 9.39 15.83
C LYS A 125 0.33 8.33 16.40
N LYS A 126 0.11 7.04 16.09
CA LYS A 126 0.87 5.94 16.68
C LYS A 126 2.22 5.70 16.02
N SER A 127 2.30 5.83 14.70
CA SER A 127 3.44 5.37 13.91
C SER A 127 4.24 6.50 13.26
N PHE A 128 3.69 7.71 13.22
CA PHE A 128 4.26 8.83 12.46
C PHE A 128 4.20 10.19 13.17
N SER A 129 3.90 10.25 14.46
CA SER A 129 3.64 11.51 15.19
C SER A 129 4.74 12.57 15.08
N SER A 130 6.00 12.16 14.91
CA SER A 130 7.14 13.06 14.74
C SER A 130 7.48 13.39 13.28
N THR A 131 6.87 12.71 12.31
CA THR A 131 7.27 12.77 10.89
C THR A 131 6.12 13.02 9.93
N VAL A 132 4.86 12.99 10.37
CA VAL A 132 3.68 13.25 9.56
C VAL A 132 2.68 14.07 10.36
N SER A 133 2.08 15.06 9.71
CA SER A 133 1.00 15.87 10.28
C SER A 133 -0.27 15.74 9.44
N VAL A 134 -1.42 15.73 10.11
CA VAL A 134 -2.74 15.80 9.47
C VAL A 134 -3.04 17.27 9.17
N LYS A 135 -3.30 17.61 7.91
CA LYS A 135 -3.54 18.98 7.44
C LYS A 135 -4.99 19.28 7.07
N GLY A 136 -5.76 18.24 6.77
CA GLY A 136 -7.15 18.37 6.36
C GLY A 136 -7.85 17.02 6.42
N GLY A 137 -9.16 17.06 6.65
CA GLY A 137 -10.01 15.89 6.58
C GLY A 137 -10.63 15.68 5.19
N PRO A 138 -11.39 14.59 5.04
CA PRO A 138 -12.16 14.36 3.83
C PRO A 138 -13.19 15.47 3.60
N ILE A 139 -13.52 15.72 2.33
CA ILE A 139 -14.48 16.75 1.92
C ILE A 139 -15.84 16.13 1.59
N SER A 140 -16.88 16.95 1.51
CA SER A 140 -18.22 16.48 1.14
C SER A 140 -18.26 15.94 -0.30
N LEU A 141 -19.22 15.07 -0.59
CA LEU A 141 -19.46 14.56 -1.94
C LEU A 141 -19.71 15.69 -2.96
N ALA A 142 -20.39 16.77 -2.54
CA ALA A 142 -20.64 17.94 -3.36
C ALA A 142 -19.33 18.66 -3.72
N GLU A 143 -18.46 18.90 -2.74
CA GLU A 143 -17.15 19.52 -2.96
C GLU A 143 -16.25 18.63 -3.82
N CYS A 144 -16.21 17.32 -3.57
CA CYS A 144 -15.43 16.38 -4.37
C CYS A 144 -15.91 16.36 -5.83
N THR A 145 -17.23 16.31 -6.06
CA THR A 145 -17.80 16.31 -7.41
C THR A 145 -17.48 17.60 -8.16
N ALA A 146 -17.48 18.75 -7.47
CA ALA A 146 -17.04 20.01 -8.05
C ALA A 146 -15.55 20.00 -8.42
N PHE A 147 -14.70 19.44 -7.56
CA PHE A 147 -13.25 19.29 -7.79
C PHE A 147 -12.94 18.37 -8.98
N LYS A 148 -13.61 17.20 -9.04
CA LYS A 148 -13.41 16.17 -10.07
C LYS A 148 -13.62 16.69 -11.50
N LYS A 149 -14.48 17.69 -11.70
CA LYS A 149 -14.70 18.33 -13.02
C LYS A 149 -13.41 18.88 -13.64
N LYS A 150 -12.45 19.30 -12.81
CA LYS A 150 -11.13 19.81 -13.24
C LYS A 150 -10.00 18.79 -13.05
N HIS A 151 -10.24 17.74 -12.25
CA HIS A 151 -9.26 16.75 -11.84
C HIS A 151 -9.84 15.33 -12.02
N PRO A 152 -9.83 14.79 -13.25
CA PRO A 152 -10.54 13.54 -13.58
C PRO A 152 -9.95 12.30 -12.88
N ASN A 153 -8.74 12.39 -12.35
CA ASN A 153 -8.03 11.33 -11.64
C ASN A 153 -8.49 11.15 -10.18
N VAL A 154 -9.50 11.90 -9.73
CA VAL A 154 -10.08 11.80 -8.40
C VAL A 154 -11.37 10.95 -8.41
N THR A 155 -11.48 10.10 -7.40
CA THR A 155 -12.70 9.38 -7.03
C THR A 155 -13.49 10.18 -5.99
N CYS A 156 -14.81 10.04 -6.03
CA CYS A 156 -15.72 10.58 -5.03
C CYS A 156 -16.68 9.46 -4.65
N SER A 157 -16.45 8.79 -3.53
CA SER A 157 -17.38 7.77 -3.02
C SER A 157 -18.44 8.38 -2.09
N ALA A 158 -19.62 7.76 -2.07
CA ALA A 158 -20.74 8.12 -1.22
C ALA A 158 -20.76 7.29 0.06
#